data_AF-A0A358SNJ2-F1
#
_entry.id   AF-A0A358SNJ2-F1
#
_cell.length_a   1.000
_cell.length_b   1.000
_cell.length_c   1.000
_cell.angle_alpha   90.00
_cell.angle_beta   90.00
_cell.angle_gamma   90.00
#
_symmetry.space_group_name_H-M   'P 1'
#
loop_
_entity.id
_entity.type
_entity.pdbx_description
1 polymer ?
#
loop_
_entity_poly.entity_id
_entity_poly.type
_entity_poly.pdbx_seq_one_letter_code
_entity_poly.pdbx_strand_id
1 'polypeptide(L)'
;MWNGADPILKERFFGLTNAEGNHGEDVKEYYFHLDSTPTHSYMRMLYKYPQAAYPYENLVATNRERSRTEFEYELLDTGVFAGDRYFDVEVEWAKADPEDLAALVTVTNRGPADAPLDVLANIWFRNTWAPEPTAELPVLAADGPGRIVATHARQWFHMQNGHILSMPDCWEYPWYAAWDLAFHCVPLSMVDPGFTRGQIELMLSDVYLHPSGQIPAYEWNFGDVNPPVHAWATLFAFAAGAGERTERHTDFLRDAFKKLLLNFSWWLNRKDPAGRNLFEGGFLGLDNIGVFDRSAPLPTGGHLEQADGTAWMALFSQNMLDLALILSVVDPSYEDLALKFVQHFFWIAAAMDKVGQSEDEMWDEQDGFYYDVLRLPDGSATRLRVRSMVGLIPLCAVSIIPAEVIERFPSLAARARENYERYADLLGGAANPLVPGVEGRRLLSLLDEPKLRRVLSRMLDETRFLSPHGIRSLSRSHLAEPFVFTVHGQQYRVQYLPAESDTGMFGGN
;
A
#
# COMPACT_ATOMS: atom_id res chain seq x y z
N MET A 1 -23.15 -22.96 -10.77
CA MET A 1 -24.04 -23.98 -11.34
C MET A 1 -23.48 -25.36 -11.03
N TRP A 2 -24.32 -26.40 -10.95
CA TRP A 2 -23.86 -27.77 -10.74
C TRP A 2 -24.78 -28.77 -11.43
N ASN A 3 -24.21 -29.61 -12.29
CA ASN A 3 -24.94 -30.66 -13.04
C ASN A 3 -25.11 -31.97 -12.24
N GLY A 4 -24.70 -32.02 -10.96
CA GLY A 4 -24.71 -33.22 -10.14
C GLY A 4 -23.56 -34.21 -10.41
N ALA A 5 -22.75 -33.95 -11.44
CA ALA A 5 -21.65 -34.82 -11.87
C ALA A 5 -20.27 -34.17 -11.69
N ASP A 6 -20.19 -32.84 -11.74
CA ASP A 6 -18.95 -32.09 -11.56
C ASP A 6 -18.43 -32.23 -10.12
N PRO A 7 -17.10 -32.34 -9.93
CA PRO A 7 -16.49 -32.41 -8.59
C PRO A 7 -16.54 -31.07 -7.84
N ILE A 8 -16.84 -29.97 -8.54
CA ILE A 8 -16.85 -28.60 -8.01
C ILE A 8 -18.08 -27.84 -8.52
N LEU A 9 -18.48 -26.80 -7.79
CA LEU A 9 -19.45 -25.84 -8.29
C LEU A 9 -18.83 -25.04 -9.44
N LYS A 10 -19.58 -24.91 -10.54
CA LYS A 10 -19.21 -24.05 -11.66
C LYS A 10 -19.46 -22.59 -11.28
N GLU A 11 -18.43 -21.94 -10.73
CA GLU A 11 -18.45 -20.54 -10.29
C GLU A 11 -17.73 -19.60 -11.26
N ARG A 12 -16.77 -20.12 -12.01
CA ARG A 12 -15.92 -19.40 -12.96
C ARG A 12 -15.68 -20.25 -14.21
N PHE A 13 -15.30 -19.59 -15.30
CA PHE A 13 -14.81 -20.27 -16.49
C PHE A 13 -13.48 -20.95 -16.18
N PHE A 14 -13.35 -22.19 -16.66
CA PHE A 14 -12.13 -22.96 -16.54
C PHE A 14 -11.16 -22.62 -17.68
N GLY A 15 -9.88 -22.51 -17.34
CA GLY A 15 -8.81 -22.28 -18.30
C GLY A 15 -7.50 -22.91 -17.86
N LEU A 16 -6.55 -22.92 -18.77
CA LEU A 16 -5.20 -23.44 -18.59
C LEU A 16 -4.24 -22.27 -18.31
N THR A 17 -3.26 -22.50 -17.45
CA THR A 17 -2.14 -21.58 -17.25
C THR A 17 -1.11 -21.68 -18.38
N ASN A 18 -0.16 -20.73 -18.43
CA ASN A 18 0.94 -20.74 -19.40
C ASN A 18 1.75 -22.04 -19.43
N ALA A 19 1.85 -22.78 -18.32
CA ALA A 19 2.57 -24.05 -18.26
C ALA A 19 1.70 -25.26 -18.64
N GLU A 20 0.40 -25.08 -18.77
CA GLU A 20 -0.58 -26.14 -19.04
C GLU A 20 -1.07 -26.14 -20.49
N GLY A 21 -1.13 -24.99 -21.15
CA GLY A 21 -1.48 -24.89 -22.57
C GLY A 21 -0.25 -24.96 -23.50
N ASN A 22 -0.41 -25.58 -24.67
CA ASN A 22 0.65 -25.67 -25.67
C ASN A 22 0.91 -24.35 -26.41
N HIS A 23 -0.05 -23.41 -26.40
CA HIS A 23 0.09 -22.04 -26.92
C HIS A 23 0.01 -20.94 -25.85
N GLY A 24 -0.02 -21.31 -24.56
CA GLY A 24 -0.07 -20.37 -23.43
C GLY A 24 -1.37 -20.50 -22.64
N GLU A 25 -1.81 -19.41 -22.03
CA GLU A 25 -3.08 -19.34 -21.32
C GLU A 25 -4.27 -19.47 -22.27
N ASP A 26 -5.25 -20.29 -21.89
CA ASP A 26 -6.39 -20.58 -22.76
C ASP A 26 -7.65 -20.97 -21.98
N VAL A 27 -8.80 -20.40 -22.35
CA VAL A 27 -10.09 -20.64 -21.71
C VAL A 27 -10.80 -21.80 -22.40
N LYS A 28 -11.02 -22.89 -21.69
CA LYS A 28 -11.55 -24.14 -22.27
C LYS A 28 -13.07 -24.22 -22.22
N GLU A 29 -13.77 -23.11 -22.46
CA GLU A 29 -15.22 -22.97 -22.27
C GLU A 29 -15.90 -22.42 -23.53
N TYR A 30 -17.19 -22.70 -23.71
CA TYR A 30 -17.97 -22.10 -24.79
C TYR A 30 -19.00 -21.12 -24.26
N TYR A 31 -18.72 -19.83 -24.47
CA TYR A 31 -19.60 -18.72 -24.17
C TYR A 31 -19.60 -17.71 -25.32
N PHE A 32 -20.71 -16.99 -25.45
CA PHE A 32 -20.95 -16.06 -26.55
C PHE A 32 -21.65 -14.83 -26.01
N HIS A 33 -21.06 -13.65 -26.24
CA HIS A 33 -21.76 -12.39 -26.04
C HIS A 33 -22.79 -12.23 -27.16
N LEU A 34 -24.06 -12.16 -26.79
CA LEU A 34 -25.16 -12.09 -27.75
C LEU A 34 -25.61 -10.64 -27.99
N ASP A 35 -25.63 -9.82 -26.95
CA ASP A 35 -26.02 -8.41 -27.03
C ASP A 35 -25.38 -7.60 -25.90
N SER A 36 -25.07 -6.33 -26.17
CA SER A 36 -24.60 -5.38 -25.17
C SER A 36 -24.80 -3.95 -25.64
N THR A 37 -25.37 -3.12 -24.78
CA THR A 37 -25.33 -1.66 -24.94
C THR A 37 -23.91 -1.11 -24.70
N PRO A 38 -23.49 0.02 -25.32
CA PRO A 38 -22.18 0.63 -25.04
C PRO A 38 -21.99 1.07 -23.58
N THR A 39 -23.09 1.38 -22.89
CA THR A 39 -23.12 1.76 -21.48
C THR A 39 -23.10 0.55 -20.53
N HIS A 40 -23.19 -0.67 -21.07
CA HIS A 40 -23.37 -1.90 -20.29
C HIS A 40 -24.57 -1.84 -19.32
N SER A 41 -25.60 -1.07 -19.68
CA SER A 41 -26.88 -1.02 -18.95
C SER A 41 -27.79 -2.19 -19.31
N TYR A 42 -27.55 -2.84 -20.45
CA TYR A 42 -28.08 -4.15 -20.81
C TYR A 42 -26.97 -5.01 -21.43
N MET A 43 -26.91 -6.29 -21.04
CA MET A 43 -26.00 -7.30 -21.57
C MET A 43 -26.66 -8.67 -21.60
N ARG A 44 -26.35 -9.46 -22.63
CA ARG A 44 -26.79 -10.85 -22.77
C ARG A 44 -25.64 -11.75 -23.19
N MET A 45 -25.49 -12.86 -22.50
CA MET A 45 -24.48 -13.88 -22.77
C MET A 45 -25.13 -15.26 -22.80
N LEU A 46 -24.68 -16.11 -23.72
CA LEU A 46 -24.97 -17.54 -23.73
C LEU A 46 -23.74 -18.31 -23.24
N TYR A 47 -23.93 -19.26 -22.35
CA TYR A 47 -22.92 -20.22 -21.91
C TYR A 47 -23.41 -21.66 -22.15
N LYS A 48 -22.54 -22.54 -22.63
CA LYS A 48 -22.86 -23.95 -22.85
C LYS A 48 -22.27 -24.80 -21.73
N TYR A 49 -23.14 -25.41 -20.93
CA TYR A 49 -22.73 -26.21 -19.78
C TYR A 49 -23.04 -27.70 -19.98
N PRO A 50 -22.07 -28.61 -19.91
CA PRO A 50 -22.30 -30.04 -20.17
C PRO A 50 -23.14 -30.71 -19.07
N GLN A 51 -23.93 -31.71 -19.46
CA GLN A 51 -24.66 -32.58 -18.52
C GLN A 51 -23.74 -33.62 -17.85
N ALA A 52 -22.69 -34.03 -18.54
CA ALA A 52 -21.67 -34.94 -18.00
C ALA A 52 -20.63 -34.17 -17.17
N ALA A 53 -19.88 -34.89 -16.35
CA ALA A 53 -18.78 -34.33 -15.59
C ALA A 53 -17.79 -33.62 -16.53
N TYR A 54 -17.48 -32.37 -16.19
CA TYR A 54 -16.59 -31.54 -16.98
C TYR A 54 -15.16 -32.14 -16.99
N PRO A 55 -14.52 -32.28 -18.17
CA PRO A 55 -13.29 -33.06 -18.33
C PRO A 55 -12.01 -32.27 -17.95
N TYR A 56 -11.95 -31.73 -16.73
CA TYR A 56 -10.85 -30.86 -16.26
C TYR A 56 -9.47 -31.49 -16.44
N GLU A 57 -9.25 -32.69 -15.88
CA GLU A 57 -7.94 -33.35 -15.90
C GLU A 57 -7.48 -33.73 -17.31
N ASN A 58 -8.43 -34.17 -18.17
CA ASN A 58 -8.13 -34.51 -19.55
C ASN A 58 -7.67 -33.28 -20.34
N LEU A 59 -8.34 -32.13 -20.18
CA LEU A 59 -7.94 -30.89 -20.84
C LEU A 59 -6.52 -30.46 -20.44
N VAL A 60 -6.17 -30.55 -19.15
CA VAL A 60 -4.83 -30.20 -18.67
C VAL A 60 -3.78 -31.19 -19.18
N ALA A 61 -4.00 -32.49 -19.00
CA ALA A 61 -3.03 -33.52 -19.36
C ALA A 61 -2.74 -33.52 -20.86
N THR A 62 -3.79 -33.51 -21.70
CA THR A 62 -3.64 -33.57 -23.15
C THR A 62 -2.95 -32.32 -23.71
N ASN A 63 -3.30 -31.11 -23.24
CA ASN A 63 -2.65 -29.89 -23.73
C ASN A 63 -1.18 -29.79 -23.29
N ARG A 64 -0.84 -30.26 -22.08
CA ARG A 64 0.55 -30.27 -21.60
C ARG A 64 1.48 -31.17 -22.43
N GLU A 65 0.94 -32.24 -23.00
CA GLU A 65 1.70 -33.17 -23.84
C GLU A 65 1.87 -32.68 -25.29
N ARG A 66 1.07 -31.70 -25.74
CA ARG A 66 1.12 -31.17 -27.10
C ARG A 66 2.27 -30.20 -27.30
N SER A 67 2.86 -30.26 -28.49
CA SER A 67 3.87 -29.30 -28.94
C SER A 67 3.25 -27.98 -29.39
N ARG A 68 4.09 -26.93 -29.46
CA ARG A 68 3.69 -25.62 -30.00
C ARG A 68 3.28 -25.65 -31.48
N THR A 69 3.57 -26.74 -32.20
CA THR A 69 3.19 -26.90 -33.61
C THR A 69 1.86 -27.63 -33.81
N GLU A 70 1.31 -28.22 -32.75
CA GLU A 70 0.00 -28.86 -32.78
C GLU A 70 -1.10 -27.84 -32.43
N PHE A 71 -2.32 -28.10 -32.91
CA PHE A 71 -3.49 -27.33 -32.49
C PHE A 71 -3.78 -27.58 -31.01
N GLU A 72 -4.48 -26.63 -30.38
CA GLU A 72 -4.97 -26.79 -29.01
C GLU A 72 -5.98 -27.95 -28.91
N TYR A 73 -6.04 -28.62 -27.76
CA TYR A 73 -7.07 -29.61 -27.48
C TYR A 73 -8.24 -28.92 -26.78
N GLU A 74 -9.37 -28.85 -27.47
CA GLU A 74 -10.52 -28.07 -27.06
C GLU A 74 -11.57 -28.89 -26.31
N LEU A 75 -12.44 -28.20 -25.58
CA LEU A 75 -13.54 -28.86 -24.86
C LEU A 75 -14.46 -29.66 -25.82
N LEU A 76 -14.66 -29.20 -27.06
CA LEU A 76 -15.40 -29.97 -28.08
C LEU A 76 -14.74 -31.32 -28.41
N ASP A 77 -13.41 -31.38 -28.40
CA ASP A 77 -12.66 -32.59 -28.76
C ASP A 77 -12.79 -33.71 -27.72
N THR A 78 -13.26 -33.38 -26.51
CA THR A 78 -13.52 -34.34 -25.44
C THR A 78 -14.79 -35.17 -25.68
N GLY A 79 -15.66 -34.72 -26.60
CA GLY A 79 -16.97 -35.32 -26.82
C GLY A 79 -17.98 -35.07 -25.72
N VAL A 80 -17.70 -34.19 -24.74
CA VAL A 80 -18.61 -33.90 -23.61
C VAL A 80 -19.98 -33.36 -24.07
N PHE A 81 -20.03 -32.76 -25.27
CA PHE A 81 -21.26 -32.25 -25.89
C PHE A 81 -21.96 -33.24 -26.83
N ALA A 82 -21.46 -34.48 -26.95
CA ALA A 82 -21.99 -35.46 -27.88
C ALA A 82 -23.48 -35.77 -27.63
N GLY A 83 -24.27 -35.81 -28.71
CA GLY A 83 -25.72 -36.05 -28.64
C GLY A 83 -26.50 -34.92 -27.99
N ASP A 84 -26.03 -33.67 -28.13
CA ASP A 84 -26.64 -32.46 -27.59
C ASP A 84 -26.82 -32.44 -26.07
N ARG A 85 -26.00 -33.21 -25.34
CA ARG A 85 -26.10 -33.37 -23.88
C ARG A 85 -25.50 -32.20 -23.10
N TYR A 86 -26.11 -31.03 -23.26
CA TYR A 86 -25.75 -29.81 -22.55
C TYR A 86 -26.95 -28.92 -22.26
N PHE A 87 -26.71 -27.93 -21.42
CA PHE A 87 -27.61 -26.83 -21.15
C PHE A 87 -27.11 -25.59 -21.89
N ASP A 88 -28.01 -24.91 -22.59
CA ASP A 88 -27.81 -23.50 -22.92
C ASP A 88 -28.23 -22.68 -21.71
N VAL A 89 -27.30 -21.92 -21.17
CA VAL A 89 -27.50 -21.02 -20.04
C VAL A 89 -27.38 -19.60 -20.55
N GLU A 90 -28.51 -18.95 -20.76
CA GLU A 90 -28.56 -17.54 -21.13
C GLU A 90 -28.64 -16.68 -19.87
N VAL A 91 -27.73 -15.72 -19.76
CA VAL A 91 -27.68 -14.77 -18.65
C VAL A 91 -27.87 -13.38 -19.21
N GLU A 92 -28.93 -12.72 -18.75
CA GLU A 92 -29.26 -11.34 -19.08
C GLU A 92 -29.11 -10.46 -17.87
N TRP A 93 -28.49 -9.29 -18.06
CA TRP A 93 -28.35 -8.26 -17.06
C TRP A 93 -29.00 -6.98 -17.56
N ALA A 94 -29.71 -6.29 -16.67
CA ALA A 94 -30.24 -4.95 -16.92
C ALA A 94 -30.01 -4.06 -15.69
N LYS A 95 -29.71 -2.78 -15.93
CA LYS A 95 -29.60 -1.76 -14.88
C LYS A 95 -30.78 -0.80 -15.00
N ALA A 96 -31.52 -0.63 -13.91
CA ALA A 96 -32.51 0.46 -13.82
C ALA A 96 -31.85 1.77 -13.35
N ASP A 97 -30.79 1.67 -12.54
CA ASP A 97 -29.97 2.75 -11.98
C ASP A 97 -28.58 2.18 -11.58
N PRO A 98 -27.54 2.98 -11.24
CA PRO A 98 -26.25 2.43 -10.80
C PRO A 98 -26.29 1.48 -9.61
N GLU A 99 -27.32 1.57 -8.76
CA GLU A 99 -27.50 0.70 -7.59
C GLU A 99 -28.59 -0.38 -7.76
N ASP A 100 -29.24 -0.45 -8.92
CA ASP A 100 -30.33 -1.38 -9.19
C ASP A 100 -30.05 -2.26 -10.42
N LEU A 101 -29.85 -3.56 -10.16
CA LEU A 101 -29.46 -4.58 -11.12
C LEU A 101 -30.50 -5.69 -11.15
N ALA A 102 -31.05 -5.94 -12.33
CA ALA A 102 -31.87 -7.11 -12.62
C ALA A 102 -31.06 -8.15 -13.38
N ALA A 103 -31.23 -9.42 -13.01
CA ALA A 103 -30.65 -10.56 -13.70
C ALA A 103 -31.74 -11.56 -14.07
N LEU A 104 -31.69 -12.08 -15.29
CA LEU A 104 -32.52 -13.20 -15.73
C LEU A 104 -31.61 -14.32 -16.23
N VAL A 105 -31.78 -15.51 -15.66
CA VAL A 105 -31.08 -16.73 -16.11
C VAL A 105 -32.12 -17.66 -16.73
N THR A 106 -31.98 -17.89 -18.04
CA THR A 106 -32.82 -18.84 -18.77
C THR A 106 -31.99 -20.07 -19.11
N VAL A 107 -32.40 -21.23 -18.59
CA VAL A 107 -31.74 -22.51 -18.85
C VAL A 107 -32.59 -23.34 -19.79
N THR A 108 -31.99 -23.76 -20.91
CA THR A 108 -32.59 -24.71 -21.85
C THR A 108 -31.79 -25.99 -21.86
N ASN A 109 -32.40 -27.09 -21.44
CA ASN A 109 -31.85 -28.43 -21.65
C ASN A 109 -31.95 -28.79 -23.14
N ARG A 110 -30.80 -28.91 -23.83
CA ARG A 110 -30.73 -29.31 -25.26
C ARG A 110 -30.69 -30.82 -25.44
N GLY A 111 -30.43 -31.58 -24.37
CA GLY A 111 -30.30 -33.01 -24.42
C GLY A 111 -31.62 -33.74 -24.64
N PRO A 112 -31.56 -35.01 -25.09
CA PRO A 112 -32.75 -35.80 -25.40
C PRO A 112 -33.50 -36.31 -24.16
N ALA A 113 -32.97 -36.10 -22.95
CA ALA A 113 -33.54 -36.58 -21.70
C ALA A 113 -33.46 -35.50 -20.61
N ASP A 114 -34.35 -35.60 -19.62
CA ASP A 114 -34.32 -34.76 -18.43
C ASP A 114 -32.97 -34.93 -17.71
N ALA A 115 -32.38 -33.81 -17.31
CA ALA A 115 -31.09 -33.77 -16.62
C ALA A 115 -31.16 -32.73 -15.48
N PRO A 116 -30.63 -33.05 -14.29
CA PRO A 116 -30.63 -32.12 -13.16
C PRO A 116 -29.63 -30.98 -13.39
N LEU A 117 -29.99 -29.79 -12.95
CA LEU A 117 -29.10 -28.63 -12.88
C LEU A 117 -29.47 -27.76 -11.69
N ASP A 118 -28.50 -27.52 -10.81
CA ASP A 118 -28.61 -26.54 -9.74
C ASP A 118 -28.04 -25.20 -10.19
N VAL A 119 -28.89 -24.17 -10.13
CA VAL A 119 -28.52 -22.78 -10.42
C VAL A 119 -28.47 -22.00 -9.12
N LEU A 120 -27.29 -21.49 -8.80
CA LEU A 120 -27.00 -20.81 -7.53
C LEU A 120 -26.60 -19.37 -7.84
N ALA A 121 -27.26 -18.41 -7.22
CA ALA A 121 -26.85 -17.01 -7.27
C ALA A 121 -25.71 -16.79 -6.29
N ASN A 122 -24.60 -16.23 -6.78
CA ASN A 122 -23.42 -15.94 -5.97
C ASN A 122 -23.29 -14.43 -5.79
N ILE A 123 -23.04 -14.00 -4.56
CA ILE A 123 -22.69 -12.62 -4.21
C ILE A 123 -21.26 -12.63 -3.68
N TRP A 124 -20.44 -11.73 -4.17
CA TRP A 124 -19.04 -11.61 -3.76
C TRP A 124 -18.87 -10.34 -2.94
N PHE A 125 -18.20 -10.48 -1.81
CA PHE A 125 -17.72 -9.36 -1.02
C PHE A 125 -16.21 -9.31 -1.07
N ARG A 126 -15.67 -8.10 -1.00
CA ARG A 126 -14.23 -7.92 -0.79
C ARG A 126 -13.88 -8.52 0.57
N ASN A 127 -12.91 -9.44 0.60
CA ASN A 127 -12.50 -10.09 1.83
C ASN A 127 -11.75 -9.11 2.74
N THR A 128 -12.47 -8.48 3.67
CA THR A 128 -11.91 -7.60 4.70
C THR A 128 -11.70 -8.31 6.05
N TRP A 129 -12.06 -9.60 6.15
CA TRP A 129 -12.12 -10.31 7.42
C TRP A 129 -11.03 -11.37 7.61
N ALA A 130 -10.47 -11.94 6.54
CA ALA A 130 -9.36 -12.88 6.68
C ALA A 130 -8.11 -12.29 7.37
N PRO A 131 -7.70 -11.03 7.14
CA PRO A 131 -6.54 -10.46 7.82
C PRO A 131 -6.84 -9.93 9.23
N GLU A 132 -8.12 -9.74 9.60
CA GLU A 132 -8.54 -9.16 10.89
C GLU A 132 -9.48 -10.12 11.64
N PRO A 133 -9.01 -10.85 12.68
CA PRO A 133 -9.81 -11.84 13.41
C PRO A 133 -11.09 -11.31 14.06
N THR A 134 -11.19 -9.98 14.23
CA THR A 134 -12.33 -9.29 14.85
C THR A 134 -13.27 -8.63 13.84
N ALA A 135 -12.96 -8.68 12.54
CA ALA A 135 -13.79 -8.06 11.52
C ALA A 135 -15.09 -8.84 11.32
N GLU A 136 -16.18 -8.10 11.07
CA GLU A 136 -17.49 -8.71 10.83
C GLU A 136 -17.50 -9.47 9.50
N LEU A 137 -17.87 -10.75 9.57
CA LEU A 137 -18.10 -11.56 8.38
C LEU A 137 -19.35 -11.07 7.65
N PRO A 138 -19.38 -11.11 6.30
CA PRO A 138 -20.63 -10.90 5.59
C PRO A 138 -21.69 -11.90 6.03
N VAL A 139 -22.91 -11.41 6.19
CA VAL A 139 -24.05 -12.22 6.63
C VAL A 139 -25.05 -12.30 5.49
N LEU A 140 -25.53 -13.51 5.20
CA LEU A 140 -26.66 -13.78 4.32
C LEU A 140 -27.85 -14.21 5.17
N ALA A 141 -28.99 -13.54 5.01
CA ALA A 141 -30.22 -13.86 5.70
C ALA A 141 -31.41 -13.88 4.74
N ALA A 142 -32.31 -14.84 4.93
CA ALA A 142 -33.60 -14.83 4.24
C ALA A 142 -34.45 -13.68 4.77
N ASP A 143 -35.04 -12.90 3.87
CA ASP A 143 -35.87 -11.75 4.20
C ASP A 143 -37.26 -11.89 3.55
N GLY A 144 -37.92 -13.00 3.87
CA GLY A 144 -39.20 -13.39 3.27
C GLY A 144 -39.04 -14.22 1.98
N PRO A 145 -40.16 -14.62 1.36
CA PRO A 145 -40.16 -15.52 0.21
C PRO A 145 -39.42 -14.91 -1.00
N GLY A 146 -38.42 -15.63 -1.51
CA GLY A 146 -37.68 -15.24 -2.72
C GLY A 146 -36.74 -14.04 -2.54
N ARG A 147 -36.50 -13.58 -1.31
CA ARG A 147 -35.58 -12.46 -1.01
C ARG A 147 -34.50 -12.89 -0.03
N ILE A 148 -33.26 -12.58 -0.37
CA ILE A 148 -32.09 -12.75 0.48
C ILE A 148 -31.47 -11.37 0.65
N VAL A 149 -31.14 -11.02 1.89
CA VAL A 149 -30.37 -9.80 2.21
C VAL A 149 -28.97 -10.23 2.57
N ALA A 150 -28.00 -9.56 1.97
CA ALA A 150 -26.58 -9.75 2.22
C ALA A 150 -26.01 -8.46 2.82
N THR A 151 -25.41 -8.55 4.01
CA THR A 151 -24.83 -7.38 4.70
C THR A 151 -23.32 -7.56 4.80
N HIS A 152 -22.57 -6.51 4.46
CA HIS A 152 -21.11 -6.47 4.59
C HIS A 152 -20.65 -5.10 5.07
N ALA A 153 -19.82 -5.07 6.12
CA ALA A 153 -19.29 -3.84 6.66
C ALA A 153 -18.41 -3.13 5.62
N ARG A 154 -18.78 -1.91 5.23
CA ARG A 154 -17.96 -1.07 4.34
C ARG A 154 -17.02 -0.21 5.18
N GLN A 155 -15.72 -0.52 5.17
CA GLN A 155 -14.72 0.30 5.85
C GLN A 155 -14.60 1.72 5.25
N TRP A 156 -15.03 1.94 4.00
CA TRP A 156 -14.95 3.22 3.28
C TRP A 156 -16.32 3.67 2.74
N PHE A 157 -17.37 3.55 3.55
CA PHE A 157 -18.77 3.79 3.15
C PHE A 157 -19.10 5.20 2.62
N HIS A 158 -18.27 6.19 2.93
CA HIS A 158 -18.46 7.60 2.58
C HIS A 158 -17.77 8.00 1.26
N MET A 159 -16.88 7.15 0.74
CA MET A 159 -15.96 7.53 -0.34
C MET A 159 -16.68 7.74 -1.68
N GLN A 160 -16.29 8.79 -2.40
CA GLN A 160 -16.83 9.12 -3.73
C GLN A 160 -15.69 9.35 -4.74
N ASN A 161 -15.42 8.33 -5.55
CA ASN A 161 -14.44 8.40 -6.64
C ASN A 161 -15.13 8.82 -7.94
N GLY A 162 -14.84 10.04 -8.39
CA GLY A 162 -15.37 10.59 -9.65
C GLY A 162 -14.62 11.83 -10.15
N HIS A 163 -13.44 12.08 -9.57
CA HIS A 163 -12.65 13.28 -9.81
C HIS A 163 -11.48 12.98 -10.76
N ILE A 164 -10.93 14.03 -11.37
CA ILE A 164 -9.74 13.91 -12.23
C ILE A 164 -8.50 13.82 -11.33
N LEU A 165 -7.79 12.70 -11.44
CA LEU A 165 -6.62 12.37 -10.64
C LEU A 165 -5.41 12.11 -11.52
N SER A 166 -4.23 12.50 -11.06
CA SER A 166 -2.96 12.09 -11.68
C SER A 166 -2.69 10.62 -11.35
N MET A 167 -2.49 9.80 -12.37
CA MET A 167 -2.20 8.37 -12.22
C MET A 167 -0.71 8.07 -12.42
N PRO A 168 -0.16 7.02 -11.78
CA PRO A 168 1.24 6.63 -11.97
C PRO A 168 1.54 6.24 -13.42
N ASP A 169 0.62 5.50 -14.06
CA ASP A 169 0.75 5.06 -15.45
C ASP A 169 -0.62 4.95 -16.13
N CYS A 170 -0.70 5.22 -17.43
CA CYS A 170 -1.98 5.22 -18.16
C CYS A 170 -2.46 3.82 -18.58
N TRP A 171 -1.60 2.81 -18.49
CA TRP A 171 -1.84 1.45 -18.99
C TRP A 171 -1.79 0.41 -17.87
N GLU A 172 -0.67 0.32 -17.17
CA GLU A 172 -0.39 -0.69 -16.14
C GLU A 172 -1.02 -0.33 -14.79
N TYR A 173 -1.05 0.97 -14.48
CA TYR A 173 -1.57 1.49 -13.21
C TYR A 173 -2.65 2.57 -13.42
N PRO A 174 -3.78 2.27 -14.09
CA PRO A 174 -4.86 3.24 -14.36
C PRO A 174 -5.74 3.49 -13.11
N TRP A 175 -5.10 3.60 -11.94
CA TRP A 175 -5.70 3.80 -10.63
C TRP A 175 -4.77 4.69 -9.79
N TYR A 176 -5.33 5.47 -8.85
CA TYR A 176 -4.49 6.34 -8.03
C TYR A 176 -3.84 5.56 -6.89
N ALA A 177 -2.59 5.92 -6.60
CA ALA A 177 -1.93 5.65 -5.33
C ALA A 177 -1.68 6.99 -4.65
N ALA A 178 -2.13 7.15 -3.41
CA ALA A 178 -2.11 8.47 -2.78
C ALA A 178 -0.68 8.98 -2.54
N TRP A 179 0.28 8.10 -2.25
CA TRP A 179 1.67 8.51 -2.11
C TRP A 179 2.31 8.89 -3.45
N ASP A 180 2.10 8.13 -4.53
CA ASP A 180 2.53 8.53 -5.88
C ASP A 180 1.97 9.90 -6.27
N LEU A 181 0.68 10.15 -6.00
CA LEU A 181 0.05 11.43 -6.26
C LEU A 181 0.74 12.58 -5.53
N ALA A 182 1.18 12.38 -4.28
CA ALA A 182 1.97 13.38 -3.55
C ALA A 182 3.35 13.62 -4.21
N PHE A 183 3.99 12.59 -4.79
CA PHE A 183 5.21 12.76 -5.59
C PHE A 183 4.93 13.45 -6.93
N HIS A 184 3.85 13.13 -7.62
CA HIS A 184 3.44 13.79 -8.88
C HIS A 184 3.21 15.30 -8.69
N CYS A 185 2.70 15.69 -7.52
CA CYS A 185 2.46 17.09 -7.18
C CYS A 185 3.72 17.96 -7.25
N VAL A 186 4.91 17.40 -7.01
CA VAL A 186 6.19 18.11 -7.07
C VAL A 186 6.49 18.63 -8.47
N PRO A 187 6.64 17.80 -9.52
CA PRO A 187 6.85 18.30 -10.87
C PRO A 187 5.62 19.05 -11.42
N LEU A 188 4.40 18.63 -11.09
CA LEU A 188 3.18 19.31 -11.54
C LEU A 188 3.08 20.75 -11.01
N SER A 189 3.63 21.04 -9.83
CA SER A 189 3.60 22.38 -9.26
C SER A 189 4.31 23.43 -10.11
N MET A 190 5.25 23.01 -10.97
CA MET A 190 5.95 23.90 -11.90
C MET A 190 5.10 24.25 -13.13
N VAL A 191 4.08 23.46 -13.43
CA VAL A 191 3.25 23.58 -14.65
C VAL A 191 1.87 24.12 -14.31
N ASP A 192 1.20 23.53 -13.32
CA ASP A 192 -0.12 23.92 -12.85
C ASP A 192 -0.22 23.84 -11.32
N PRO A 193 0.18 24.92 -10.61
CA PRO A 193 0.05 24.99 -9.15
C PRO A 193 -1.39 24.83 -8.66
N GLY A 194 -2.39 25.20 -9.47
CA GLY A 194 -3.79 25.07 -9.13
C GLY A 194 -4.23 23.62 -9.10
N PHE A 195 -3.89 22.87 -10.16
CA PHE A 195 -4.13 21.43 -10.24
C PHE A 195 -3.41 20.69 -9.11
N THR A 196 -2.13 21.00 -8.86
CA THR A 196 -1.35 20.41 -7.75
C THR A 196 -2.05 20.58 -6.39
N ARG A 197 -2.48 21.80 -6.05
CA ARG A 197 -3.20 22.02 -4.80
C ARG A 197 -4.51 21.22 -4.76
N GLY A 198 -5.24 21.19 -5.87
CA GLY A 198 -6.46 20.40 -6.00
C GLY A 198 -6.25 18.90 -5.77
N GLN A 199 -5.15 18.33 -6.26
CA GLN A 199 -4.82 16.90 -6.02
C GLN A 199 -4.58 16.61 -4.53
N ILE A 200 -3.83 17.49 -3.83
CA ILE A 200 -3.57 17.36 -2.38
C ILE A 200 -4.86 17.55 -1.58
N GLU A 201 -5.62 18.61 -1.87
CA GLU A 201 -6.89 18.91 -1.21
C GLU A 201 -7.89 17.77 -1.40
N LEU A 202 -7.90 17.14 -2.57
CA LEU A 202 -8.80 16.03 -2.86
C LEU A 202 -8.53 14.83 -1.95
N MET A 203 -7.28 14.42 -1.76
CA MET A 203 -6.92 13.33 -0.82
C MET A 203 -7.24 13.66 0.65
N LEU A 204 -7.34 14.94 0.98
CA LEU A 204 -7.66 15.45 2.33
C LEU A 204 -9.13 15.87 2.49
N SER A 205 -9.93 15.76 1.43
CA SER A 205 -11.35 16.12 1.41
C SER A 205 -12.19 15.15 2.22
N ASP A 206 -13.41 15.56 2.58
CA ASP A 206 -14.39 14.73 3.29
C ASP A 206 -14.88 13.51 2.49
N VAL A 207 -14.68 13.49 1.17
CA VAL A 207 -15.07 12.37 0.30
C VAL A 207 -13.94 11.38 0.00
N TYR A 208 -12.68 11.69 0.35
CA TYR A 208 -11.55 10.75 0.26
C TYR A 208 -10.95 10.42 1.62
N LEU A 209 -10.76 11.41 2.51
CA LEU A 209 -10.16 11.19 3.81
C LEU A 209 -11.15 10.47 4.73
N HIS A 210 -10.78 9.29 5.21
CA HIS A 210 -11.62 8.55 6.13
C HIS A 210 -11.89 9.38 7.39
N PRO A 211 -13.10 9.34 7.99
CA PRO A 211 -13.44 10.05 9.23
C PRO A 211 -12.50 9.80 10.43
N SER A 212 -11.77 8.69 10.41
CA SER A 212 -10.73 8.36 11.41
C SER A 212 -9.41 9.12 11.20
N GLY A 213 -9.22 9.77 10.05
CA GLY A 213 -7.98 10.42 9.62
C GLY A 213 -7.16 9.64 8.59
N GLN A 214 -7.54 8.42 8.19
CA GLN A 214 -6.78 7.65 7.19
C GLN A 214 -6.93 8.25 5.78
N ILE A 215 -5.80 8.46 5.10
CA ILE A 215 -5.76 8.76 3.66
C ILE A 215 -5.84 7.42 2.91
N PRO A 216 -6.66 7.29 1.86
CA PRO A 216 -6.81 6.03 1.14
C PRO A 216 -5.54 5.67 0.39
N ALA A 217 -5.14 4.39 0.40
CA ALA A 217 -3.95 3.97 -0.32
C ALA A 217 -4.18 3.96 -1.85
N TYR A 218 -5.03 3.04 -2.32
CA TYR A 218 -5.33 2.86 -3.75
C TYR A 218 -6.68 2.17 -4.00
N GLU A 219 -7.19 2.23 -5.23
CA GLU A 219 -8.57 1.84 -5.58
C GLU A 219 -8.97 0.41 -5.21
N TRP A 220 -8.01 -0.51 -5.23
CA TRP A 220 -8.24 -1.91 -4.88
C TRP A 220 -8.02 -2.20 -3.39
N ASN A 221 -7.36 -1.30 -2.64
CA ASN A 221 -7.23 -1.36 -1.18
C ASN A 221 -7.11 0.01 -0.49
N PHE A 222 -8.22 0.73 -0.34
CA PHE A 222 -8.21 2.00 0.38
C PHE A 222 -7.65 1.92 1.81
N GLY A 223 -7.87 0.80 2.51
CA GLY A 223 -7.46 0.59 3.90
C GLY A 223 -5.98 0.24 4.08
N ASP A 224 -5.23 0.06 3.00
CA ASP A 224 -3.78 -0.12 3.08
C ASP A 224 -3.08 1.12 3.63
N VAL A 225 -1.78 1.00 3.84
CA VAL A 225 -0.93 2.09 4.32
C VAL A 225 0.01 2.47 3.20
N ASN A 226 0.24 3.76 3.00
CA ASN A 226 1.33 4.27 2.16
C ASN A 226 2.19 5.25 2.95
N PRO A 227 3.41 5.59 2.50
CA PRO A 227 4.23 6.61 3.15
C PRO A 227 3.46 7.94 3.32
N PRO A 228 3.45 8.56 4.53
CA PRO A 228 2.70 9.77 4.82
C PRO A 228 3.38 11.06 4.29
N VAL A 229 3.56 11.13 2.97
CA VAL A 229 4.30 12.21 2.30
C VAL A 229 3.44 13.42 1.90
N HIS A 230 2.15 13.44 2.26
CA HIS A 230 1.23 14.52 1.87
C HIS A 230 1.56 15.87 2.53
N ALA A 231 2.11 15.87 3.75
CA ALA A 231 2.57 17.10 4.40
C ALA A 231 3.79 17.70 3.67
N TRP A 232 4.72 16.85 3.22
CA TRP A 232 5.84 17.25 2.38
C TRP A 232 5.38 17.84 1.04
N ALA A 233 4.45 17.15 0.36
CA ALA A 233 3.87 17.66 -0.89
C ALA A 233 3.15 19.01 -0.69
N THR A 234 2.46 19.19 0.44
CA THR A 234 1.82 20.46 0.83
C THR A 234 2.83 21.59 0.95
N LEU A 235 3.95 21.36 1.66
CA LEU A 235 5.04 22.33 1.80
C LEU A 235 5.66 22.67 0.44
N PHE A 236 5.90 21.67 -0.42
CA PHE A 236 6.46 21.89 -1.74
C PHE A 236 5.51 22.71 -2.63
N ALA A 237 4.23 22.35 -2.67
CA ALA A 237 3.21 23.09 -3.42
C ALA A 237 3.08 24.55 -2.94
N PHE A 238 3.18 24.78 -1.64
CA PHE A 238 3.20 26.13 -1.08
C PHE A 238 4.46 26.91 -1.47
N ALA A 239 5.65 26.29 -1.39
CA ALA A 239 6.91 26.92 -1.76
C ALA A 239 6.98 27.26 -3.25
N ALA A 240 6.50 26.38 -4.13
CA ALA A 240 6.44 26.60 -5.58
C ALA A 240 5.54 27.80 -5.95
N GLY A 241 4.48 28.05 -5.16
CA GLY A 241 3.57 29.19 -5.33
C GLY A 241 4.04 30.52 -4.71
N ALA A 242 5.28 30.62 -4.24
CA ALA A 242 5.76 31.76 -3.43
C ALA A 242 5.72 33.13 -4.12
N GLY A 243 5.58 33.20 -5.45
CA GLY A 243 5.36 34.44 -6.19
C GLY A 243 3.99 35.09 -5.97
N GLU A 244 3.02 34.35 -5.42
CA GLU A 244 1.62 34.77 -5.27
C GLU A 244 1.14 34.58 -3.81
N ARG A 245 1.85 35.07 -2.79
CA ARG A 245 1.36 34.94 -1.39
C ARG A 245 0.05 35.70 -1.18
N THR A 246 -1.07 34.99 -1.31
CA THR A 246 -2.44 35.48 -1.14
C THR A 246 -3.07 34.82 0.09
N GLU A 247 -4.16 35.41 0.58
CA GLU A 247 -4.98 34.83 1.66
C GLU A 247 -5.40 33.37 1.34
N ARG A 248 -5.70 33.10 0.07
CA ARG A 248 -6.04 31.74 -0.43
C ARG A 248 -4.94 30.71 -0.20
N HIS A 249 -3.66 31.08 -0.29
CA HIS A 249 -2.56 30.15 -0.01
C HIS A 249 -2.43 29.86 1.48
N THR A 250 -2.71 30.84 2.33
CA THR A 250 -2.77 30.62 3.78
C THR A 250 -3.95 29.73 4.15
N ASP A 251 -5.11 29.88 3.51
CA ASP A 251 -6.27 29.02 3.74
C ASP A 251 -6.01 27.56 3.34
N PHE A 252 -5.38 27.34 2.17
CA PHE A 252 -4.92 26.02 1.75
C PHE A 252 -4.05 25.36 2.84
N LEU A 253 -3.06 26.08 3.38
CA LEU A 253 -2.21 25.56 4.45
C LEU A 253 -2.99 25.26 5.73
N ARG A 254 -3.90 26.16 6.16
CA ARG A 254 -4.72 25.96 7.36
C ARG A 254 -5.58 24.70 7.23
N ASP A 255 -6.19 24.49 6.07
CA ASP A 255 -7.10 23.37 5.85
C ASP A 255 -6.33 22.06 5.68
N ALA A 256 -5.27 22.04 4.88
CA ALA A 256 -4.37 20.90 4.78
C ALA A 256 -3.81 20.51 6.16
N PHE A 257 -3.34 21.47 6.95
CA PHE A 257 -2.79 21.21 8.28
C PHE A 257 -3.81 20.55 9.21
N LYS A 258 -5.07 21.01 9.26
CA LYS A 258 -6.10 20.40 10.12
C LYS A 258 -6.37 18.94 9.72
N LYS A 259 -6.42 18.65 8.42
CA LYS A 259 -6.67 17.31 7.87
C LYS A 259 -5.46 16.39 8.08
N LEU A 260 -4.26 16.91 7.87
CA LEU A 260 -3.01 16.21 8.14
C LEU A 260 -2.79 15.98 9.63
N LEU A 261 -3.29 16.85 10.52
CA LEU A 261 -3.28 16.60 11.96
C LEU A 261 -4.17 15.41 12.36
N LEU A 262 -5.32 15.24 11.70
CA LEU A 262 -6.15 14.04 11.84
C LEU A 262 -5.40 12.80 11.34
N ASN A 263 -4.74 12.90 10.18
CA ASN A 263 -3.94 11.80 9.64
C ASN A 263 -2.75 11.42 10.53
N PHE A 264 -2.01 12.40 11.04
CA PHE A 264 -0.92 12.20 12.00
C PHE A 264 -1.44 11.50 13.26
N SER A 265 -2.59 11.92 13.78
CA SER A 265 -3.22 11.28 14.94
C SER A 265 -3.65 9.84 14.63
N TRP A 266 -4.15 9.57 13.42
CA TRP A 266 -4.47 8.20 12.99
C TRP A 266 -3.23 7.32 13.01
N TRP A 267 -2.09 7.80 12.48
CA TRP A 267 -0.82 7.08 12.50
C TRP A 267 -0.37 6.72 13.92
N LEU A 268 -0.36 7.69 14.84
CA LEU A 268 -0.01 7.46 16.24
C LEU A 268 -0.88 6.39 16.91
N ASN A 269 -2.15 6.31 16.56
CA ASN A 269 -3.09 5.41 17.24
C ASN A 269 -3.24 4.04 16.58
N ARG A 270 -2.99 3.94 15.26
CA ARG A 270 -3.26 2.72 14.48
C ARG A 270 -2.00 2.02 13.98
N LYS A 271 -0.87 2.72 13.91
CA LYS A 271 0.39 2.20 13.38
C LYS A 271 1.54 2.23 14.39
N ASP A 272 1.26 2.66 15.62
CA ASP A 272 2.10 2.45 16.81
C ASP A 272 1.25 1.77 17.91
N PRO A 273 0.84 0.50 17.73
CA PRO A 273 -0.10 -0.16 18.65
C PRO A 273 0.46 -0.32 20.08
N ALA A 274 1.78 -0.29 20.24
CA ALA A 274 2.44 -0.39 21.54
C ALA A 274 2.70 0.97 22.21
N GLY A 275 2.44 2.10 21.53
CA GLY A 275 2.72 3.44 22.04
C GLY A 275 4.22 3.69 22.29
N ARG A 276 5.09 3.06 21.49
CA ARG A 276 6.55 3.11 21.65
C ARG A 276 7.23 4.06 20.67
N ASN A 277 6.47 4.79 19.86
CA ASN A 277 6.94 5.66 18.77
C ASN A 277 7.75 4.89 17.71
N LEU A 278 7.40 3.62 17.51
CA LEU A 278 7.91 2.76 16.45
C LEU A 278 6.72 2.35 15.58
N PHE A 279 6.83 2.61 14.28
CA PHE A 279 5.70 2.51 13.38
C PHE A 279 5.83 1.30 12.47
N GLU A 280 4.70 0.67 12.18
CA GLU A 280 4.65 -0.58 11.41
C GLU A 280 3.41 -0.69 10.50
N GLY A 281 3.55 -1.51 9.46
CA GLY A 281 2.46 -2.12 8.71
C GLY A 281 2.15 -1.50 7.35
N GLY A 282 1.67 -2.37 6.43
CA GLY A 282 1.17 -2.03 5.09
C GLY A 282 2.26 -1.74 4.05
N PHE A 283 1.82 -1.30 2.86
CA PHE A 283 2.66 -0.99 1.70
C PHE A 283 3.39 0.36 1.82
N LEU A 284 4.60 0.36 2.38
CA LEU A 284 5.42 1.58 2.49
C LEU A 284 6.24 1.88 1.22
N GLY A 285 5.81 1.34 0.07
CA GLY A 285 6.40 1.60 -1.24
C GLY A 285 7.65 0.79 -1.57
N LEU A 286 8.00 -0.20 -0.74
CA LEU A 286 9.32 -0.86 -0.71
C LEU A 286 9.22 -2.34 -0.30
N ASP A 287 8.17 -3.04 -0.71
CA ASP A 287 7.77 -4.30 -0.07
C ASP A 287 8.57 -5.53 -0.56
N ASN A 288 9.04 -5.54 -1.82
CA ASN A 288 9.86 -6.63 -2.34
C ASN A 288 11.33 -6.61 -1.85
N ILE A 289 11.75 -5.54 -1.16
CA ILE A 289 13.06 -5.42 -0.53
C ILE A 289 13.02 -5.75 0.97
N GLY A 290 11.89 -6.30 1.45
CA GLY A 290 11.73 -6.96 2.75
C GLY A 290 11.77 -8.49 2.64
N VAL A 291 11.94 -9.17 3.77
CA VAL A 291 11.94 -10.65 3.85
C VAL A 291 10.53 -11.25 4.03
N PHE A 292 9.57 -10.45 4.49
CA PHE A 292 8.17 -10.82 4.70
C PHE A 292 7.26 -9.80 4.04
N ASP A 293 6.09 -10.25 3.59
CA ASP A 293 4.98 -9.36 3.23
C ASP A 293 4.53 -8.60 4.49
N ARG A 294 4.68 -7.27 4.46
CA ARG A 294 4.38 -6.35 5.56
C ARG A 294 2.89 -6.08 5.75
N SER A 295 2.07 -6.53 4.80
CA SER A 295 0.61 -6.41 4.82
C SER A 295 -0.07 -7.69 5.30
N ALA A 296 0.69 -8.77 5.53
CA ALA A 296 0.19 -10.06 5.98
C ALA A 296 0.66 -10.40 7.42
N PRO A 297 -0.07 -11.25 8.16
CA PRO A 297 0.42 -11.79 9.42
C PRO A 297 1.76 -12.52 9.23
N LEU A 298 2.73 -12.24 10.10
CA LEU A 298 4.04 -12.86 10.00
C LEU A 298 3.99 -14.36 10.35
N PRO A 299 4.75 -15.22 9.63
CA PRO A 299 4.78 -16.66 9.90
C PRO A 299 5.35 -17.00 11.29
N THR A 300 6.02 -16.06 11.94
CA THR A 300 6.56 -16.18 13.30
C THR A 300 5.53 -15.87 14.40
N GLY A 301 4.36 -15.33 14.04
CA GLY A 301 3.38 -14.80 14.99
C GLY A 301 3.80 -13.49 15.69
N GLY A 302 4.95 -12.94 15.32
CA GLY A 302 5.50 -11.69 15.85
C GLY A 302 5.05 -10.45 15.07
N HIS A 303 5.77 -9.34 15.26
CA HIS A 303 5.58 -8.08 14.53
C HIS A 303 6.92 -7.46 14.09
N LEU A 304 6.87 -6.50 13.15
CA LEU A 304 8.04 -5.82 12.60
C LEU A 304 8.09 -4.38 13.07
N GLU A 305 9.16 -4.00 13.77
CA GLU A 305 9.49 -2.58 13.92
C GLU A 305 10.22 -2.13 12.64
N GLN A 306 9.58 -1.26 11.86
CA GLN A 306 10.04 -0.88 10.52
C GLN A 306 10.87 0.41 10.57
N ALA A 307 12.10 0.36 10.05
CA ALA A 307 13.00 1.51 10.06
C ALA A 307 12.52 2.63 9.14
N ASP A 308 11.97 2.28 7.97
CA ASP A 308 11.39 3.22 7.02
C ASP A 308 10.07 3.79 7.52
N GLY A 309 9.14 2.96 8.01
CA GLY A 309 7.87 3.44 8.59
C GLY A 309 8.07 4.45 9.71
N THR A 310 9.05 4.18 10.56
CA THR A 310 9.41 5.09 11.67
C THR A 310 10.11 6.37 11.16
N ALA A 311 11.00 6.25 10.16
CA ALA A 311 11.63 7.42 9.53
C ALA A 311 10.63 8.31 8.79
N TRP A 312 9.64 7.73 8.10
CA TRP A 312 8.57 8.48 7.46
C TRP A 312 7.74 9.27 8.46
N MET A 313 7.49 8.72 9.65
CA MET A 313 6.81 9.45 10.72
C MET A 313 7.67 10.55 11.34
N ALA A 314 9.00 10.37 11.41
CA ALA A 314 9.91 11.46 11.78
C ALA A 314 9.82 12.61 10.76
N LEU A 315 9.86 12.29 9.46
CA LEU A 315 9.68 13.26 8.38
C LEU A 315 8.29 13.91 8.43
N PHE A 316 7.22 13.15 8.68
CA PHE A 316 5.87 13.71 8.80
C PHE A 316 5.78 14.68 9.98
N SER A 317 6.36 14.34 11.14
CA SER A 317 6.43 15.24 12.29
C SER A 317 7.18 16.54 11.96
N GLN A 318 8.31 16.43 11.26
CA GLN A 318 9.10 17.56 10.77
C GLN A 318 8.34 18.45 9.79
N ASN A 319 7.65 17.87 8.81
CA ASN A 319 6.83 18.65 7.88
C ASN A 319 5.68 19.36 8.59
N MET A 320 5.07 18.72 9.58
CA MET A 320 4.02 19.35 10.39
C MET A 320 4.56 20.47 11.28
N LEU A 321 5.80 20.34 11.80
CA LEU A 321 6.51 21.43 12.45
C LEU A 321 6.70 22.61 11.50
N ASP A 322 7.21 22.38 10.29
CA ASP A 322 7.45 23.44 9.31
C ASP A 322 6.15 24.15 8.90
N LEU A 323 5.06 23.39 8.68
CA LEU A 323 3.72 23.95 8.45
C LEU A 323 3.23 24.78 9.63
N ALA A 324 3.38 24.29 10.87
CA ALA A 324 2.98 25.01 12.08
C ALA A 324 3.78 26.31 12.26
N LEU A 325 5.08 26.31 11.98
CA LEU A 325 5.92 27.51 12.03
C LEU A 325 5.50 28.55 10.98
N ILE A 326 5.18 28.11 9.76
CA ILE A 326 4.66 28.99 8.70
C ILE A 326 3.32 29.60 9.13
N LEU A 327 2.40 28.80 9.68
CA LEU A 327 1.10 29.27 10.14
C LEU A 327 1.20 30.16 11.40
N SER A 328 2.19 29.94 12.27
CA SER A 328 2.44 30.76 13.46
C SER A 328 2.76 32.22 13.14
N VAL A 329 3.22 32.50 11.92
CA VAL A 329 3.44 33.87 11.41
C VAL A 329 2.13 34.66 11.33
N VAL A 330 1.02 34.00 11.00
CA VAL A 330 -0.29 34.64 10.80
C VAL A 330 -1.25 34.39 11.96
N ASP A 331 -1.06 33.29 12.69
CA ASP A 331 -1.89 32.88 13.82
C ASP A 331 -1.01 32.24 14.91
N PRO A 332 -0.67 32.95 15.99
CA PRO A 332 0.18 32.45 17.06
C PRO A 332 -0.32 31.18 17.76
N SER A 333 -1.60 30.80 17.60
CA SER A 333 -2.13 29.56 18.21
C SER A 333 -1.46 28.28 17.70
N TYR A 334 -0.77 28.35 16.55
CA TYR A 334 0.00 27.23 16.01
C TYR A 334 1.36 27.01 16.69
N GLU A 335 1.86 27.94 17.52
CA GLU A 335 3.15 27.79 18.21
C GLU A 335 3.17 26.58 19.16
N ASP A 336 2.08 26.34 19.88
CA ASP A 336 1.96 25.17 20.76
C ASP A 336 1.93 23.85 19.97
N LEU A 337 1.37 23.87 18.77
CA LEU A 337 1.39 22.71 17.86
C LEU A 337 2.80 22.49 17.29
N ALA A 338 3.53 23.55 16.96
CA ALA A 338 4.93 23.44 16.55
C ALA A 338 5.77 22.75 17.63
N LEU A 339 5.62 23.14 18.91
CA LEU A 339 6.32 22.45 19.99
C LEU A 339 5.96 20.96 20.08
N LYS A 340 4.69 20.62 19.90
CA LYS A 340 4.23 19.22 19.92
C LYS A 340 4.95 18.38 18.86
N PHE A 341 5.16 18.92 17.66
CA PHE A 341 5.88 18.20 16.60
C PHE A 341 7.40 18.10 16.84
N VAL A 342 8.01 19.07 17.54
CA VAL A 342 9.38 18.91 18.06
C VAL A 342 9.46 17.74 19.04
N GLN A 343 8.50 17.66 19.97
CA GLN A 343 8.44 16.58 20.96
C GLN A 343 8.27 15.20 20.32
N HIS A 344 7.33 15.06 19.38
CA HIS A 344 7.15 13.81 18.64
C HIS A 344 8.41 13.41 17.88
N PHE A 345 9.08 14.35 17.21
CA PHE A 345 10.36 14.06 16.55
C PHE A 345 11.40 13.50 17.53
N PHE A 346 11.55 14.11 18.72
CA PHE A 346 12.47 13.62 19.74
C PHE A 346 12.11 12.22 20.25
N TRP A 347 10.83 11.92 20.47
CA TRP A 347 10.41 10.57 20.88
C TRP A 347 10.67 9.52 19.80
N ILE A 348 10.43 9.87 18.54
CA ILE A 348 10.72 8.98 17.41
C ILE A 348 12.22 8.74 17.28
N ALA A 349 13.04 9.79 17.33
CA ALA A 349 14.49 9.69 17.26
C ALA A 349 15.05 8.80 18.37
N ALA A 350 14.59 8.97 19.61
CA ALA A 350 14.98 8.13 20.74
C ALA A 350 14.52 6.67 20.59
N ALA A 351 13.38 6.43 19.94
CA ALA A 351 12.84 5.09 19.73
C ALA A 351 13.56 4.30 18.63
N MET A 352 14.09 4.97 17.60
CA MET A 352 14.86 4.32 16.53
C MET A 352 16.27 3.89 16.97
N ASP A 353 16.85 4.61 17.94
CA ASP A 353 18.24 4.48 18.36
C ASP A 353 18.33 4.33 19.89
N LYS A 354 17.58 3.36 20.43
CA LYS A 354 17.40 3.16 21.89
C LYS A 354 18.72 2.84 22.59
N VAL A 355 19.43 3.85 23.05
CA VAL A 355 20.67 3.69 23.83
C VAL A 355 20.43 2.78 25.05
N GLY A 356 20.93 1.55 25.03
CA GLY A 356 20.65 0.54 26.06
C GLY A 356 21.56 -0.70 26.05
N GLN A 357 21.26 -1.68 26.92
CA GLN A 357 22.05 -2.93 27.05
C GLN A 357 21.59 -4.06 26.10
N SER A 358 20.45 -3.90 25.43
CA SER A 358 19.87 -4.89 24.53
C SER A 358 20.27 -4.57 23.09
N GLU A 359 20.75 -5.56 22.34
CA GLU A 359 21.14 -5.40 20.93
C GLU A 359 19.92 -5.43 19.98
N ASP A 360 18.84 -4.73 20.30
CA ASP A 360 17.57 -4.75 19.56
C ASP A 360 17.15 -3.37 19.00
N GLU A 361 18.10 -2.44 18.88
CA GLU A 361 17.95 -1.15 18.21
C GLU A 361 17.84 -1.31 16.68
N MET A 362 17.20 -0.39 15.97
CA MET A 362 17.19 -0.42 14.50
C MET A 362 18.57 -0.08 13.91
N TRP A 363 19.33 0.77 14.60
CA TRP A 363 20.72 1.06 14.27
C TRP A 363 21.62 -0.12 14.63
N ASP A 364 22.45 -0.57 13.68
CA ASP A 364 23.52 -1.52 13.93
C ASP A 364 24.85 -0.75 14.02
N GLU A 365 25.41 -0.63 15.24
CA GLU A 365 26.63 0.13 15.49
C GLU A 365 27.87 -0.51 14.85
N GLN A 366 27.86 -1.81 14.52
CA GLN A 366 28.98 -2.46 13.83
C GLN A 366 28.90 -2.19 12.32
N ASP A 367 27.71 -2.38 11.74
CA ASP A 367 27.51 -2.20 10.31
C ASP A 367 27.42 -0.70 9.94
N GLY A 368 26.90 0.14 10.82
CA GLY A 368 26.67 1.57 10.57
C GLY A 368 25.50 1.81 9.62
N PHE A 369 24.40 1.11 9.87
CA PHE A 369 23.22 1.10 9.00
C PHE A 369 21.95 0.81 9.81
N TYR A 370 20.80 1.25 9.30
CA TYR A 370 19.50 0.98 9.90
C TYR A 370 18.86 -0.28 9.31
N TYR A 371 18.15 -1.03 10.16
CA TYR A 371 17.48 -2.28 9.82
C TYR A 371 16.12 -2.39 10.51
N ASP A 372 15.21 -3.14 9.90
CA ASP A 372 13.99 -3.58 10.57
C ASP A 372 14.33 -4.55 11.71
N VAL A 373 13.50 -4.54 12.76
CA VAL A 373 13.63 -5.44 13.90
C VAL A 373 12.39 -6.33 13.97
N LEU A 374 12.61 -7.64 13.88
CA LEU A 374 11.57 -8.63 14.11
C LEU A 374 11.45 -8.89 15.62
N ARG A 375 10.26 -8.69 16.18
CA ARG A 375 9.95 -9.05 17.56
C ARG A 375 9.06 -10.28 17.62
N LEU A 376 9.53 -11.30 18.34
CA LEU A 376 8.84 -12.57 18.50
C LEU A 376 7.87 -12.54 19.70
N PRO A 377 6.85 -13.41 19.72
CA PRO A 377 5.88 -13.48 20.82
C PRO A 377 6.48 -13.76 22.20
N ASP A 378 7.66 -14.37 22.25
CA ASP A 378 8.40 -14.66 23.49
C ASP A 378 9.17 -13.45 24.04
N GLY A 379 9.11 -12.30 23.35
CA GLY A 379 9.77 -11.05 23.70
C GLY A 379 11.20 -10.93 23.17
N SER A 380 11.74 -11.96 22.52
CA SER A 380 13.03 -11.86 21.84
C SER A 380 12.93 -11.02 20.57
N ALA A 381 14.05 -10.44 20.15
CA ALA A 381 14.12 -9.56 18.99
C ALA A 381 15.37 -9.85 18.15
N THR A 382 15.27 -9.64 16.84
CA THR A 382 16.40 -9.81 15.92
C THR A 382 16.34 -8.81 14.78
N ARG A 383 17.51 -8.24 14.41
CA ARG A 383 17.62 -7.36 13.25
C ARG A 383 17.54 -8.18 11.96
N LEU A 384 16.69 -7.75 11.04
CA LEU A 384 16.63 -8.28 9.69
C LEU A 384 17.65 -7.53 8.85
N ARG A 385 18.87 -8.09 8.74
CA ARG A 385 20.03 -7.46 8.07
C ARG A 385 19.94 -7.43 6.53
N VAL A 386 18.79 -7.01 6.02
CA VAL A 386 18.55 -6.74 4.60
C VAL A 386 19.02 -5.31 4.33
N ARG A 387 20.10 -5.16 3.57
CA ARG A 387 20.67 -3.85 3.21
C ARG A 387 19.91 -3.29 2.02
N SER A 388 18.78 -2.66 2.30
CA SER A 388 17.89 -2.08 1.30
C SER A 388 17.68 -0.58 1.51
N MET A 389 16.92 0.06 0.61
CA MET A 389 16.52 1.46 0.67
C MET A 389 15.83 1.80 2.00
N VAL A 390 15.19 0.82 2.64
CA VAL A 390 14.58 0.94 3.98
C VAL A 390 15.56 1.57 4.98
N GLY A 391 16.81 1.10 4.99
CA GLY A 391 17.85 1.63 5.89
C GLY A 391 18.42 2.99 5.47
N LEU A 392 18.07 3.49 4.28
CA LEU A 392 18.44 4.81 3.76
C LEU A 392 17.36 5.88 4.00
N ILE A 393 16.08 5.49 4.14
CA ILE A 393 14.96 6.43 4.38
C ILE A 393 15.19 7.38 5.56
N PRO A 394 15.86 7.01 6.68
CA PRO A 394 16.20 7.96 7.74
C PRO A 394 16.94 9.23 7.27
N LEU A 395 17.66 9.19 6.13
CA LEU A 395 18.31 10.36 5.52
C LEU A 395 17.32 11.44 5.07
N CYS A 396 16.07 11.07 4.80
CA CYS A 396 15.04 12.00 4.33
C CYS A 396 14.45 12.83 5.48
N ALA A 397 14.52 12.36 6.73
CA ALA A 397 13.93 13.00 7.89
C ALA A 397 14.81 14.15 8.43
N VAL A 398 14.80 15.28 7.71
CA VAL A 398 15.60 16.47 8.03
C VAL A 398 14.77 17.75 7.93
N SER A 399 14.76 18.55 9.00
CA SER A 399 14.34 19.97 8.97
C SER A 399 15.50 20.89 9.30
N ILE A 400 15.60 21.98 8.54
CA ILE A 400 16.57 23.05 8.76
C ILE A 400 15.81 24.21 9.40
N ILE A 401 16.24 24.63 10.60
CA ILE A 401 15.64 25.74 11.33
C ILE A 401 16.54 26.97 11.18
N PRO A 402 16.13 28.00 10.41
CA PRO A 402 16.89 29.24 10.26
C PRO A 402 17.06 30.00 11.58
N ALA A 403 18.11 30.81 11.70
CA ALA A 403 18.36 31.61 12.88
C ALA A 403 17.20 32.58 13.17
N GLU A 404 16.59 33.10 12.11
CA GLU A 404 15.46 34.03 12.15
C GLU A 404 14.21 33.40 12.79
N VAL A 405 14.02 32.08 12.67
CA VAL A 405 12.91 31.37 13.33
C VAL A 405 13.10 31.38 14.84
N ILE A 406 14.33 31.20 15.32
CA ILE A 406 14.66 31.24 16.75
C ILE A 406 14.47 32.65 17.33
N GLU A 407 14.88 33.67 16.58
CA GLU A 407 14.69 35.08 16.97
C GLU A 407 13.22 35.47 16.98
N ARG A 408 12.44 34.96 16.02
CA ARG A 408 11.02 35.25 15.87
C ARG A 408 10.15 34.58 16.93
N PHE A 409 10.48 33.35 17.32
CA PHE A 409 9.70 32.56 18.27
C PHE A 409 10.54 32.18 19.51
N PRO A 410 10.96 33.16 20.33
CA PRO A 410 11.90 32.93 21.43
C PRO A 410 11.34 32.03 22.54
N SER A 411 10.02 32.09 22.79
CA SER A 411 9.35 31.23 23.77
C SER A 411 9.33 29.77 23.31
N LEU A 412 8.94 29.52 22.06
CA LEU A 412 8.99 28.21 21.43
C LEU A 412 10.42 27.63 21.46
N ALA A 413 11.42 28.44 21.06
CA ALA A 413 12.82 28.01 21.06
C ALA A 413 13.33 27.65 22.47
N ALA A 414 12.96 28.42 23.49
CA ALA A 414 13.31 28.12 24.88
C ALA A 414 12.68 26.80 25.36
N ARG A 415 11.39 26.57 25.05
CA ARG A 415 10.68 25.33 25.40
C ARG A 415 11.23 24.12 24.63
N ALA A 416 11.57 24.28 23.35
CA ALA A 416 12.21 23.25 22.55
C ALA A 416 13.60 22.88 23.10
N ARG A 417 14.39 23.87 23.53
CA ARG A 417 15.66 23.66 24.23
C ARG A 417 15.48 22.87 25.52
N GLU A 418 14.56 23.29 26.38
CA GLU A 418 14.27 22.59 27.65
C GLU A 418 13.85 21.13 27.38
N ASN A 419 13.05 20.91 26.33
CA ASN A 419 12.62 19.58 25.95
C ASN A 419 13.79 18.71 25.46
N TYR A 420 14.67 19.26 24.61
CA TYR A 420 15.88 18.57 24.18
C TYR A 420 16.78 18.23 25.37
N GLU A 421 17.09 19.19 26.25
CA GLU A 421 17.94 18.99 27.42
C GLU A 421 17.41 17.90 28.35
N ARG A 422 16.08 17.78 28.47
CA ARG A 422 15.43 16.72 29.26
C ARG A 422 15.65 15.31 28.70
N TYR A 423 15.79 15.17 27.38
CA TYR A 423 15.87 13.88 26.70
C TYR A 423 17.20 13.65 25.98
N ALA A 424 18.19 14.53 26.17
CA ALA A 424 19.45 14.51 25.42
C ALA A 424 20.16 13.14 25.48
N ASP A 425 20.15 12.49 26.64
CA ASP A 425 20.75 11.17 26.85
C ASP A 425 20.04 10.03 26.08
N LEU A 426 18.78 10.23 25.71
CA LEU A 426 17.96 9.25 24.97
C LEU A 426 17.98 9.48 23.46
N LEU A 427 18.41 10.67 23.00
CA LEU A 427 18.36 11.06 21.60
C LEU A 427 19.51 10.47 20.76
N GLY A 428 20.38 9.67 21.37
CA GLY A 428 21.38 8.85 20.68
C GLY A 428 22.21 9.64 19.67
N GLY A 429 22.34 9.09 18.46
CA GLY A 429 23.04 9.67 17.32
C GLY A 429 22.18 10.59 16.43
N ALA A 430 21.13 11.21 16.97
CA ALA A 430 20.41 12.29 16.30
C ALA A 430 21.22 13.60 16.32
N ALA A 431 21.01 14.48 15.35
CA ALA A 431 21.71 15.76 15.30
C ALA A 431 21.34 16.64 16.50
N ASN A 432 22.36 17.24 17.14
CA ASN A 432 22.14 18.17 18.25
C ASN A 432 21.61 19.53 17.73
N PRO A 433 20.34 19.88 17.99
CA PRO A 433 19.75 21.13 17.49
C PRO A 433 20.29 22.37 18.21
N LEU A 434 21.04 22.21 19.31
CA LEU A 434 21.70 23.30 20.04
C LEU A 434 23.09 23.64 19.50
N VAL A 435 23.59 22.94 18.47
CA VAL A 435 24.83 23.29 17.77
C VAL A 435 24.51 24.07 16.49
N PRO A 436 25.04 25.29 16.30
CA PRO A 436 24.74 26.07 15.11
C PRO A 436 25.60 25.58 13.95
N GLY A 437 24.97 25.40 12.80
CA GLY A 437 25.64 25.24 11.52
C GLY A 437 25.94 26.58 10.86
N VAL A 438 26.09 26.53 9.53
CA VAL A 438 26.33 27.70 8.68
C VAL A 438 25.20 28.71 8.83
N GLU A 439 25.55 29.99 9.00
CA GLU A 439 24.60 31.11 9.20
C GLU A 439 23.69 30.93 10.42
N GLY A 440 24.14 30.20 11.45
CA GLY A 440 23.37 30.01 12.68
C GLY A 440 22.18 29.04 12.55
N ARG A 441 22.02 28.39 11.39
CA ARG A 441 20.99 27.38 11.14
C ARG A 441 21.13 26.19 12.10
N ARG A 442 20.01 25.65 12.55
CA ARG A 442 19.95 24.43 13.38
C ARG A 442 19.38 23.28 12.57
N LEU A 443 19.76 22.07 12.97
CA LEU A 443 19.37 20.85 12.28
C LEU A 443 18.54 19.97 13.21
N LEU A 444 17.37 19.56 12.76
CA LEU A 444 16.64 18.41 13.31
C LEU A 444 16.81 17.27 12.31
N SER A 445 17.53 16.22 12.70
CA SER A 445 17.86 15.08 11.84
C SER A 445 18.01 13.82 12.68
N LEU A 446 17.55 12.68 12.15
CA LEU A 446 17.76 11.36 12.78
C LEU A 446 19.23 10.93 12.79
N LEU A 447 20.08 11.57 11.96
CA LEU A 447 21.50 11.29 11.90
C LEU A 447 22.30 12.54 12.27
N ASP A 448 23.26 12.35 13.17
CA ASP A 448 24.38 13.23 13.40
C ASP A 448 25.46 13.09 12.31
N GLU A 449 26.53 13.87 12.41
CA GLU A 449 27.60 13.84 11.41
C GLU A 449 28.30 12.46 11.31
N PRO A 450 28.73 11.81 12.41
CA PRO A 450 29.28 10.46 12.37
C PRO A 450 28.38 9.45 11.67
N LYS A 451 27.10 9.34 12.05
CA LYS A 451 26.17 8.38 11.43
C LYS A 451 25.92 8.70 9.97
N LEU A 452 25.74 9.98 9.63
CA LEU A 452 25.57 10.42 8.24
C LEU A 452 26.75 9.96 7.37
N ARG A 453 28.00 10.16 7.81
CA ARG A 453 29.19 9.71 7.07
C ARG A 453 29.21 8.20 6.89
N ARG A 454 28.79 7.43 7.89
CA ARG A 454 28.72 5.96 7.81
C ARG A 454 27.69 5.49 6.80
N VAL A 455 26.47 6.03 6.85
CA VAL A 455 25.41 5.69 5.90
C VAL A 455 25.81 6.10 4.47
N LEU A 456 26.33 7.32 4.28
CA LEU A 456 26.80 7.79 2.97
C LEU A 456 27.92 6.94 2.40
N SER A 457 28.85 6.44 3.24
CA SER A 457 29.93 5.57 2.76
C SER A 457 29.40 4.24 2.19
N ARG A 458 28.22 3.78 2.62
CA ARG A 458 27.54 2.61 2.04
C ARG A 458 26.73 2.98 0.81
N MET A 459 25.96 4.06 0.89
CA MET A 459 25.09 4.52 -0.20
C MET A 459 25.89 4.85 -1.46
N LEU A 460 27.07 5.44 -1.30
CA LEU A 460 27.94 5.88 -2.39
C LEU A 460 28.97 4.82 -2.82
N ASP A 461 28.93 3.61 -2.26
CA ASP A 461 29.81 2.50 -2.65
C ASP A 461 29.22 1.78 -3.88
N GLU A 462 29.98 1.74 -4.97
CA GLU A 462 29.58 1.12 -6.24
C GLU A 462 29.36 -0.40 -6.15
N THR A 463 30.01 -1.05 -5.18
CA THR A 463 29.86 -2.48 -4.89
C THR A 463 28.60 -2.78 -4.08
N ARG A 464 27.91 -1.74 -3.59
CA ARG A 464 26.71 -1.81 -2.75
C ARG A 464 25.54 -1.12 -3.42
N PHE A 465 25.29 0.14 -3.08
CA PHE A 465 24.09 0.87 -3.50
C PHE A 465 24.30 1.71 -4.75
N LEU A 466 25.48 2.32 -4.95
CA LEU A 466 25.69 3.21 -6.08
C LEU A 466 25.85 2.44 -7.40
N SER A 467 25.12 2.83 -8.43
CA SER A 467 25.24 2.29 -9.77
C SER A 467 25.44 3.42 -10.79
N PRO A 468 25.86 3.10 -12.02
CA PRO A 468 25.85 4.07 -13.13
C PRO A 468 24.47 4.70 -13.43
N HIS A 469 23.39 4.16 -12.86
CA HIS A 469 22.01 4.59 -13.09
C HIS A 469 21.35 5.20 -11.83
N GLY A 470 22.09 5.37 -10.74
CA GLY A 470 21.56 5.90 -9.47
C GLY A 470 21.71 4.93 -8.29
N ILE A 471 21.01 5.24 -7.20
CA ILE A 471 21.02 4.44 -5.95
C ILE A 471 20.07 3.24 -6.11
N ARG A 472 20.58 2.03 -5.88
CA ARG A 472 19.80 0.79 -5.93
C ARG A 472 18.82 0.70 -4.75
N SER A 473 17.66 0.08 -4.97
CA SER A 473 16.69 -0.32 -3.96
C SER A 473 17.26 -1.36 -2.98
N LEU A 474 18.09 -2.27 -3.47
CA LEU A 474 18.76 -3.30 -2.68
C LEU A 474 20.28 -3.27 -2.92
N SER A 475 21.08 -3.42 -1.86
CA SER A 475 22.54 -3.49 -1.98
C SER A 475 22.96 -4.66 -2.86
N ARG A 476 23.84 -4.39 -3.84
CA ARG A 476 24.44 -5.39 -4.72
C ARG A 476 25.22 -6.47 -3.97
N SER A 477 25.61 -6.23 -2.71
CA SER A 477 26.20 -7.28 -1.86
C SER A 477 25.31 -8.52 -1.74
N HIS A 478 23.98 -8.35 -1.79
CA HIS A 478 23.02 -9.46 -1.77
C HIS A 478 23.01 -10.31 -3.05
N LEU A 479 23.80 -9.95 -4.07
CA LEU A 479 24.04 -10.82 -5.22
C LEU A 479 24.89 -12.03 -4.82
N ALA A 480 25.96 -11.80 -4.07
CA ALA A 480 26.86 -12.85 -3.58
C ALA A 480 26.39 -13.44 -2.24
N GLU A 481 25.80 -12.60 -1.39
CA GLU A 481 25.39 -12.95 -0.02
C GLU A 481 23.89 -12.62 0.20
N PRO A 482 22.97 -13.43 -0.35
CA PRO A 482 21.54 -13.24 -0.07
C PRO A 482 21.25 -13.28 1.42
N PHE A 483 20.29 -12.47 1.84
CA PHE A 483 19.75 -12.59 3.18
C PHE A 483 18.79 -13.79 3.22
N VAL A 484 18.95 -14.68 4.20
CA VAL A 484 18.10 -15.86 4.39
C VAL A 484 17.64 -15.92 5.84
N PHE A 485 16.34 -16.06 6.04
CA PHE A 485 15.72 -16.22 7.34
C PHE A 485 14.88 -17.51 7.36
N THR A 486 15.07 -18.35 8.37
CA THR A 486 14.39 -19.66 8.44
C THR A 486 13.38 -19.68 9.57
N VAL A 487 12.12 -20.00 9.26
CA VAL A 487 11.00 -20.07 10.21
C VAL A 487 10.27 -21.39 9.99
N HIS A 488 10.12 -22.19 11.05
CA HIS A 488 9.43 -23.50 10.99
C HIS A 488 9.91 -24.44 9.86
N GLY A 489 11.20 -24.38 9.50
CA GLY A 489 11.78 -25.16 8.41
C GLY A 489 11.59 -24.58 7.01
N GLN A 490 10.81 -23.51 6.86
CA GLN A 490 10.67 -22.75 5.61
C GLN A 490 11.74 -21.66 5.54
N GLN A 491 12.39 -21.52 4.38
CA GLN A 491 13.35 -20.45 4.11
C GLN A 491 12.69 -19.28 3.39
N TYR A 492 12.90 -18.08 3.92
CA TYR A 492 12.57 -16.80 3.30
C TYR A 492 13.87 -16.15 2.86
N ARG A 493 13.96 -15.72 1.60
CA ARG A 493 15.20 -15.23 0.99
C ARG A 493 14.98 -13.88 0.33
N VAL A 494 15.91 -12.96 0.57
CA VAL A 494 16.05 -11.71 -0.18
C VAL A 494 17.34 -11.77 -0.98
N GLN A 495 17.20 -11.80 -2.30
CA GLN A 495 18.29 -11.90 -3.27
C GLN A 495 18.34 -10.62 -4.10
N TYR A 496 19.54 -10.16 -4.45
CA TYR A 496 19.67 -9.10 -5.45
C TYR A 496 19.30 -9.63 -6.84
N LEU A 497 18.24 -9.07 -7.42
CA LEU A 497 17.76 -9.36 -8.76
C LEU A 497 17.77 -8.07 -9.59
N PRO A 498 18.53 -8.00 -10.69
CA PRO A 498 18.42 -6.87 -11.60
C PRO A 498 17.11 -6.97 -12.41
N ALA A 499 16.33 -5.88 -12.44
CA ALA A 499 15.08 -5.72 -13.18
C ALA A 499 13.89 -6.54 -12.66
N GLU A 500 13.76 -7.81 -13.04
CA GLU A 500 12.54 -8.59 -12.77
C GLU A 500 12.62 -9.30 -11.40
N SER A 501 11.52 -9.23 -10.64
CA SER A 501 11.34 -10.00 -9.40
C SER A 501 11.05 -11.47 -9.72
N ASP A 502 11.60 -12.40 -8.93
CA ASP A 502 11.25 -13.82 -8.98
C ASP A 502 10.12 -14.20 -8.01
N THR A 503 9.52 -13.20 -7.35
CA THR A 503 8.38 -13.34 -6.44
C THR A 503 7.23 -12.42 -6.83
N GLY A 504 6.00 -12.82 -6.45
CA GLY A 504 4.80 -12.00 -6.61
C GLY A 504 4.55 -11.00 -5.47
N MET A 505 5.53 -10.71 -4.61
CA MET A 505 5.41 -9.66 -3.59
C MET A 505 5.35 -8.28 -4.26
N PHE A 506 4.54 -7.36 -3.71
CA PHE A 506 4.33 -6.03 -4.29
C PHE A 506 5.61 -5.17 -4.32
N GLY A 507 5.68 -4.27 -5.31
CA GLY A 507 6.69 -3.20 -5.41
C GLY A 507 8.01 -3.63 -6.07
N GLY A 508 8.04 -3.86 -7.39
CA GLY A 508 9.21 -4.33 -8.16
C GLY A 508 10.55 -3.61 -7.88
N ASN A 509 11.66 -4.34 -8.11
CA ASN A 509 13.02 -4.02 -7.59
C ASN A 509 13.78 -3.01 -8.45
#